data_AF-A0A7X9C3G5-F1
#
_entry.id   AF-A0A7X9C3G5-F1
#
_cell.length_a   1.000
_cell.length_b   1.000
_cell.length_c   1.000
_cell.angle_alpha   90.00
_cell.angle_beta   90.00
_cell.angle_gamma   90.00
#
_symmetry.space_group_name_H-M   'P 1'
#
loop_
_entity.id
_entity.type
_entity.pdbx_description
1 polymer ?
#
loop_
_entity_poly.entity_id
_entity_poly.type
_entity_poly.pdbx_seq_one_letter_code
_entity_poly.pdbx_strand_id
1 'polypeptide(L)'
;MYIEIILLIIAICYPFIFKYIEQYFSQKGKNAAQKEDVLDIQYESKKGENIATKEDIKEITSQIETVKNEISFEKQRRHEFINQRTERLMKILYLTEKLNEQQGVLLYTLYDKHSSKRLLSLIEQINDTLLSFLHECRIIYVTVEDKDLTSRITNLIKDAQTYAGYMCYIASNAASHLTNWEDFLVLAEKNDNATQLLNEAIKSQNSVEQIRKEFENNISDKKEALYESQIKYLSKLNLLFGSEFHLKE
;
A
#
# COMPACT_ATOMS: atom_id res chain seq x y z
N MET A 1 113.51 26.61 -34.55
CA MET A 1 112.50 27.36 -35.32
C MET A 1 111.15 26.63 -35.45
N TYR A 2 111.09 25.33 -35.78
CA TYR A 2 109.80 24.60 -35.88
C TYR A 2 109.12 24.31 -34.51
N ILE A 3 109.89 24.00 -33.45
CA ILE A 3 109.33 23.65 -32.13
C ILE A 3 108.64 24.85 -31.44
N GLU A 4 109.17 26.06 -31.58
CA GLU A 4 108.58 27.27 -30.99
C GLU A 4 107.25 27.66 -31.64
N ILE A 5 107.13 27.48 -32.96
CA ILE A 5 105.87 27.71 -33.70
C ILE A 5 104.81 26.69 -33.27
N ILE A 6 105.19 25.42 -33.09
CA ILE A 6 104.28 24.36 -32.63
C ILE A 6 103.79 24.65 -31.20
N LEU A 7 104.68 25.08 -30.30
CA LEU A 7 104.32 25.47 -28.93
C LEU A 7 103.39 26.68 -28.89
N LEU A 8 103.59 27.67 -29.77
CA LEU A 8 102.73 28.85 -29.89
C LEU A 8 101.32 28.47 -30.39
N ILE A 9 101.23 27.57 -31.37
CA ILE A 9 99.96 27.06 -31.88
C ILE A 9 99.22 26.28 -30.79
N ILE A 10 99.92 25.41 -30.04
CA ILE A 10 99.33 24.69 -28.92
C ILE A 10 98.83 25.66 -27.84
N ALA A 11 99.62 26.68 -27.49
CA ALA A 11 99.24 27.69 -26.50
C ALA A 11 98.00 28.51 -26.90
N ILE A 12 97.84 28.79 -28.20
CA ILE A 12 96.66 29.50 -28.73
C ILE A 12 95.45 28.58 -28.81
N CYS A 13 95.60 27.32 -29.27
CA CYS A 13 94.49 26.39 -29.45
C CYS A 13 93.97 25.78 -28.15
N TYR A 14 94.83 25.56 -27.15
CA TYR A 14 94.47 24.96 -25.86
C TYR A 14 93.31 25.66 -25.13
N PRO A 15 93.29 27.00 -24.95
CA PRO A 15 92.18 27.69 -24.29
C PRO A 15 90.86 27.60 -25.05
N PHE A 16 90.88 27.50 -26.40
CA PHE A 16 89.66 27.29 -27.18
C PHE A 16 89.09 25.88 -26.98
N ILE A 17 89.94 24.85 -26.94
CA ILE A 17 89.52 23.46 -26.68
C ILE A 17 88.97 23.35 -25.26
N PHE A 18 89.65 23.93 -24.27
CA PHE A 18 89.22 23.91 -22.88
C PHE A 18 87.84 24.58 -22.71
N LYS A 19 87.66 25.77 -23.30
CA LYS A 19 86.40 26.51 -23.27
C LYS A 19 85.26 25.74 -23.95
N TYR A 20 85.54 25.05 -25.05
CA TYR A 20 84.55 24.21 -25.74
C TYR A 20 84.11 23.01 -24.89
N ILE A 21 85.05 22.35 -24.21
CA ILE A 21 84.78 21.22 -23.31
C ILE A 21 83.96 21.69 -22.09
N GLU A 22 84.34 22.82 -21.47
CA GLU A 22 83.61 23.41 -20.34
C GLU A 22 82.17 23.78 -20.74
N GLN A 23 82.00 24.38 -21.91
CA GLN A 23 80.70 24.73 -22.45
C GLN A 23 79.86 23.47 -22.77
N TYR A 24 80.47 22.40 -23.31
CA TYR A 24 79.81 21.13 -23.55
C TYR A 24 79.33 20.46 -22.25
N PHE A 25 80.17 20.39 -21.21
CA PHE A 25 79.77 19.82 -19.91
C PHE A 25 78.71 20.67 -19.21
N SER A 26 78.82 22.01 -19.28
CA SER A 26 77.80 22.93 -18.77
C SER A 26 76.45 22.73 -19.48
N GLN A 27 76.46 22.63 -20.81
CA GLN A 27 75.24 22.40 -21.60
C GLN A 27 74.66 21.00 -21.33
N LYS A 28 75.50 19.98 -21.21
CA LYS A 28 75.09 18.61 -20.90
C LYS A 28 74.47 18.52 -19.49
N GLY A 29 75.05 19.22 -18.51
CA GLY A 29 74.50 19.34 -17.15
C GLY A 29 73.15 20.05 -17.13
N LYS A 30 73.03 21.17 -17.86
CA LYS A 30 71.74 21.89 -18.02
C LYS A 30 70.67 21.02 -18.68
N ASN A 31 71.02 20.29 -19.74
CA ASN A 31 70.08 19.41 -20.43
C ASN A 31 69.68 18.20 -19.57
N ALA A 32 70.58 17.69 -18.73
CA ALA A 32 70.27 16.62 -17.78
C ALA A 32 69.31 17.09 -16.68
N ALA A 33 69.59 18.26 -16.07
CA ALA A 33 68.71 18.88 -15.08
C ALA A 33 67.32 19.19 -15.66
N GLN A 34 67.24 19.76 -16.87
CA GLN A 34 65.97 19.99 -17.56
C GLN A 34 65.20 18.70 -17.85
N LYS A 35 65.89 17.60 -18.16
CA LYS A 35 65.25 16.30 -18.39
C LYS A 35 64.68 15.72 -17.11
N GLU A 36 65.38 15.88 -15.99
CA GLU A 36 64.93 15.46 -14.66
C GLU A 36 63.71 16.28 -14.21
N ASP A 37 63.77 17.61 -14.33
CA ASP A 37 62.64 18.51 -14.03
C ASP A 37 61.39 18.15 -14.85
N VAL A 38 61.55 17.85 -16.15
CA VAL A 38 60.43 17.44 -17.01
C VAL A 38 59.83 16.10 -16.59
N LEU A 39 60.65 15.14 -16.13
CA LEU A 39 60.16 13.86 -15.63
C LEU A 39 59.38 14.02 -14.32
N ASP A 40 59.86 14.85 -13.41
CA ASP A 40 59.19 15.15 -12.14
C ASP A 40 57.85 15.88 -12.38
N ILE A 41 57.83 16.87 -13.28
CA ILE A 41 56.59 17.55 -13.68
C ILE A 41 55.59 16.55 -14.28
N GLN A 42 56.04 15.65 -15.16
CA GLN A 42 55.17 14.61 -15.74
C GLN A 42 54.65 13.62 -14.68
N TYR A 43 55.49 13.26 -13.71
CA TYR A 43 55.10 12.37 -12.62
C TYR A 43 54.03 13.00 -11.72
N GLU A 44 54.26 14.23 -11.24
CA GLU A 44 53.29 14.93 -10.40
C GLU A 44 52.01 15.28 -11.18
N SER A 45 52.09 15.59 -12.48
CA SER A 45 50.91 15.77 -13.34
C SER A 45 50.07 14.51 -13.43
N LYS A 46 50.67 13.35 -13.74
CA LYS A 46 49.97 12.05 -13.78
C LYS A 46 49.40 11.65 -12.42
N LYS A 47 50.11 11.97 -11.34
CA LYS A 47 49.65 11.72 -9.98
C LYS A 47 48.44 12.58 -9.64
N GLY A 48 48.45 13.87 -10.00
CA GLY A 48 47.30 14.77 -9.88
C GLY A 48 46.08 14.28 -10.67
N GLU A 49 46.28 13.88 -11.94
CA GLU A 49 45.22 13.28 -12.78
C GLU A 49 44.63 12.03 -12.14
N ASN A 50 45.47 11.13 -11.60
CA ASN A 50 45.01 9.91 -10.92
C ASN A 50 44.24 10.20 -9.63
N ILE A 51 44.60 11.26 -8.90
CA ILE A 51 43.89 11.68 -7.68
C ILE A 51 42.52 12.25 -8.06
N ALA A 52 42.46 13.17 -9.01
CA ALA A 52 41.21 13.73 -9.52
C ALA A 52 40.28 12.63 -10.05
N THR A 53 40.81 11.69 -10.84
CA THR A 53 40.04 10.54 -11.34
C THR A 53 39.51 9.65 -10.21
N LYS A 54 40.29 9.42 -9.14
CA LYS A 54 39.83 8.65 -7.98
C LYS A 54 38.72 9.38 -7.21
N GLU A 55 38.83 10.69 -7.06
CA GLU A 55 37.82 11.52 -6.41
C GLU A 55 36.52 11.51 -7.23
N ASP A 56 36.60 11.70 -8.55
CA ASP A 56 35.48 11.61 -9.47
C ASP A 56 34.79 10.24 -9.41
N ILE A 57 35.56 9.13 -9.43
CA ILE A 57 35.02 7.77 -9.29
C ILE A 57 34.29 7.59 -7.95
N LYS A 58 34.84 8.13 -6.86
CA LYS A 58 34.23 8.04 -5.53
C LYS A 58 32.93 8.84 -5.47
N GLU A 59 32.92 10.04 -6.04
CA GLU A 59 31.72 10.87 -6.13
C GLU A 59 30.63 10.18 -6.96
N ILE A 60 30.98 9.69 -8.16
CA ILE A 60 30.06 8.93 -9.02
C ILE A 60 29.51 7.72 -8.29
N THR A 61 30.36 6.98 -7.56
CA THR A 61 29.93 5.80 -6.78
C THR A 61 28.92 6.20 -5.69
N SER A 62 29.18 7.29 -4.97
CA SER A 62 28.26 7.82 -3.94
C SER A 62 26.93 8.27 -4.53
N GLN A 63 26.94 8.91 -5.71
CA GLN A 63 25.73 9.32 -6.42
C GLN A 63 24.93 8.08 -6.88
N ILE A 64 25.60 7.08 -7.45
CA ILE A 64 24.97 5.81 -7.85
C ILE A 64 24.34 5.10 -6.65
N GLU A 65 25.01 5.05 -5.50
CA GLU A 65 24.47 4.43 -4.29
C GLU A 65 23.25 5.17 -3.76
N THR A 66 23.28 6.51 -3.79
CA THR A 66 22.14 7.36 -3.42
C THR A 66 20.94 7.08 -4.33
N VAL A 67 21.13 7.13 -5.65
CA VAL A 67 20.08 6.84 -6.65
C VAL A 67 19.53 5.43 -6.49
N LYS A 68 20.41 4.43 -6.27
CA LYS A 68 20.00 3.04 -6.03
C LYS A 68 19.11 2.92 -4.79
N ASN A 69 19.46 3.62 -3.71
CA ASN A 69 18.66 3.63 -2.49
C ASN A 69 17.31 4.31 -2.72
N GLU A 70 17.26 5.44 -3.40
CA GLU A 70 16.01 6.14 -3.75
C GLU A 70 15.07 5.26 -4.59
N ILE A 71 15.60 4.61 -5.64
CA ILE A 71 14.84 3.66 -6.48
C ILE A 71 14.33 2.49 -5.63
N SER A 72 15.15 1.95 -4.72
CA SER A 72 14.74 0.86 -3.82
C SER A 72 13.58 1.29 -2.92
N PHE A 73 13.68 2.45 -2.27
CA PHE A 73 12.61 2.98 -1.42
C PHE A 73 11.34 3.31 -2.20
N GLU A 74 11.46 3.82 -3.42
CA GLU A 74 10.32 4.08 -4.28
C GLU A 74 9.62 2.78 -4.70
N LYS A 75 10.38 1.76 -5.11
CA LYS A 75 9.85 0.44 -5.45
C LYS A 75 9.13 -0.20 -4.26
N GLN A 76 9.71 -0.10 -3.06
CA GLN A 76 9.07 -0.58 -1.84
C GLN A 76 7.76 0.15 -1.56
N ARG A 77 7.73 1.49 -1.60
CA ARG A 77 6.51 2.28 -1.40
C ARG A 77 5.41 1.94 -2.40
N ARG A 78 5.77 1.75 -3.68
CA ARG A 78 4.80 1.32 -4.71
C ARG A 78 4.23 -0.07 -4.40
N HIS A 79 5.07 -1.01 -3.98
CA HIS A 79 4.62 -2.37 -3.65
C HIS A 79 3.69 -2.38 -2.42
N GLU A 80 4.04 -1.67 -1.36
CA GLU A 80 3.19 -1.51 -0.17
C GLU A 80 1.84 -0.88 -0.53
N PHE A 81 1.83 0.16 -1.36
CA PHE A 81 0.60 0.80 -1.84
C PHE A 81 -0.28 -0.17 -2.64
N ILE A 82 0.30 -0.97 -3.54
CA ILE A 82 -0.44 -1.97 -4.32
C ILE A 82 -1.03 -3.05 -3.39
N ASN A 83 -0.26 -3.54 -2.42
CA ASN A 83 -0.73 -4.56 -1.48
C ASN A 83 -1.88 -4.04 -0.62
N GLN A 84 -1.75 -2.84 -0.05
CA GLN A 84 -2.83 -2.20 0.72
C GLN A 84 -4.09 -2.02 -0.12
N ARG A 85 -3.94 -1.60 -1.39
CA ARG A 85 -5.08 -1.44 -2.30
C ARG A 85 -5.78 -2.78 -2.56
N THR A 86 -5.00 -3.84 -2.82
CA THR A 86 -5.52 -5.19 -3.02
C THR A 86 -6.26 -5.70 -1.79
N GLU A 87 -5.68 -5.56 -0.60
CA GLU A 87 -6.32 -5.95 0.66
C GLU A 87 -7.65 -5.24 0.87
N ARG A 88 -7.72 -3.93 0.60
CA ARG A 88 -8.96 -3.16 0.72
C ARG A 88 -10.04 -3.63 -0.26
N LEU A 89 -9.68 -3.89 -1.51
CA LEU A 89 -10.62 -4.39 -2.52
C LEU A 89 -11.19 -5.76 -2.13
N MET A 90 -10.37 -6.64 -1.55
CA MET A 90 -10.81 -7.94 -1.02
C MET A 90 -11.65 -7.79 0.25
N LYS A 91 -11.31 -6.83 1.12
CA LYS A 91 -12.04 -6.55 2.36
C LYS A 91 -13.46 -6.08 2.10
N ILE A 92 -13.70 -5.32 1.02
CA ILE A 92 -15.05 -4.95 0.58
C ILE A 92 -15.91 -6.19 0.35
N LEU A 93 -15.39 -7.19 -0.38
CA LEU A 93 -16.11 -8.45 -0.64
C LEU A 93 -16.33 -9.25 0.65
N TYR A 94 -15.30 -9.34 1.49
CA TYR A 94 -15.42 -10.02 2.78
C TYR A 94 -16.54 -9.42 3.65
N LEU A 95 -16.65 -8.09 3.70
CA LEU A 95 -17.67 -7.43 4.51
C LEU A 95 -19.09 -7.64 3.95
N THR A 96 -19.26 -7.76 2.63
CA THR A 96 -20.58 -8.11 2.07
C THR A 96 -20.94 -9.57 2.32
N GLU A 97 -19.97 -10.49 2.33
CA GLU A 97 -20.21 -11.87 2.79
C GLU A 97 -20.53 -11.94 4.28
N LYS A 98 -19.94 -11.06 5.09
CA LYS A 98 -20.24 -10.98 6.52
C LYS A 98 -21.72 -10.62 6.78
N LEU A 99 -22.31 -9.79 5.92
CA LEU A 99 -23.76 -9.51 5.96
C LEU A 99 -24.58 -10.78 5.65
N ASN A 100 -24.14 -11.63 4.72
CA ASN A 100 -24.79 -12.92 4.42
C ASN A 100 -24.74 -13.88 5.63
N GLU A 101 -23.61 -13.92 6.35
CA GLU A 101 -23.50 -14.70 7.60
C GLU A 101 -24.48 -14.18 8.66
N GLN A 102 -24.56 -12.87 8.85
CA GLN A 102 -25.47 -12.24 9.80
C GLN A 102 -26.94 -12.46 9.45
N GLN A 103 -27.29 -12.53 8.17
CA GLN A 103 -28.64 -12.95 7.73
C GLN A 103 -28.97 -14.36 8.21
N GLY A 104 -28.02 -15.29 8.09
CA GLY A 104 -28.18 -16.64 8.62
C GLY A 104 -28.39 -16.66 10.13
N VAL A 105 -27.59 -15.87 10.87
CA VAL A 105 -27.75 -15.73 12.33
C VAL A 105 -29.12 -15.14 12.69
N LEU A 106 -29.60 -14.14 11.93
CA LEU A 106 -30.91 -13.54 12.14
C LEU A 106 -32.02 -14.59 12.02
N LEU A 107 -31.98 -15.42 10.96
CA LEU A 107 -32.98 -16.48 10.75
C LEU A 107 -33.14 -17.36 11.99
N TYR A 108 -32.03 -17.91 12.50
CA TYR A 108 -32.08 -18.78 13.68
C TYR A 108 -32.49 -18.02 14.95
N THR A 109 -32.08 -16.77 15.09
CA THR A 109 -32.40 -15.96 16.27
C THR A 109 -33.90 -15.66 16.33
N LEU A 110 -34.57 -15.46 15.19
CA LEU A 110 -36.01 -15.24 15.13
C LEU A 110 -36.87 -16.43 15.58
N TYR A 111 -36.30 -17.65 15.65
CA TYR A 111 -36.99 -18.82 16.22
C TYR A 111 -36.91 -18.89 17.75
N ASP A 112 -35.97 -18.16 18.37
CA ASP A 112 -35.77 -18.18 19.80
C ASP A 112 -36.57 -17.06 20.50
N LYS A 113 -37.54 -17.47 21.31
CA LYS A 113 -38.42 -16.55 22.07
C LYS A 113 -37.72 -15.78 23.20
N HIS A 114 -36.49 -16.16 23.57
CA HIS A 114 -35.70 -15.48 24.60
C HIS A 114 -34.56 -14.65 24.02
N SER A 115 -34.61 -14.38 22.71
CA SER A 115 -33.48 -13.81 21.97
C SER A 115 -33.48 -12.28 21.85
N SER A 116 -34.35 -11.55 22.56
CA SER A 116 -34.47 -10.08 22.45
C SER A 116 -33.10 -9.38 22.53
N LYS A 117 -32.29 -9.67 23.54
CA LYS A 117 -30.93 -9.13 23.70
C LYS A 117 -29.97 -9.56 22.59
N ARG A 118 -30.11 -10.78 22.08
CA ARG A 118 -29.29 -11.31 20.99
C ARG A 118 -29.62 -10.62 19.66
N LEU A 119 -30.89 -10.31 19.41
CA LEU A 119 -31.33 -9.52 18.27
C LEU A 119 -30.76 -8.09 18.34
N LEU A 120 -30.79 -7.45 19.51
CA LEU A 120 -30.18 -6.13 19.68
C LEU A 120 -28.67 -6.15 19.40
N SER A 121 -27.95 -7.13 19.93
CA SER A 121 -26.51 -7.31 19.62
C SER A 121 -26.26 -7.58 18.14
N LEU A 122 -27.14 -8.32 17.47
CA LEU A 122 -27.03 -8.58 16.03
C LEU A 122 -27.23 -7.30 15.21
N ILE A 123 -28.12 -6.39 15.62
CA ILE A 123 -28.30 -5.08 14.98
C ILE A 123 -27.01 -4.27 15.05
N GLU A 124 -26.36 -4.23 16.21
CA GLU A 124 -25.05 -3.56 16.38
C GLU A 124 -24.00 -4.16 15.44
N GLN A 125 -23.89 -5.49 15.40
CA GLN A 125 -22.94 -6.18 14.52
C GLN A 125 -23.18 -5.90 13.03
N ILE A 126 -24.44 -5.88 12.59
CA ILE A 126 -24.81 -5.54 11.20
C ILE A 126 -24.42 -4.09 10.90
N ASN A 127 -24.72 -3.16 11.81
CA ASN A 127 -24.39 -1.75 11.65
C ASN A 127 -22.87 -1.52 11.58
N ASP A 128 -22.09 -2.17 12.44
CA ASP A 128 -20.62 -2.08 12.44
C ASP A 128 -20.01 -2.65 11.17
N THR A 129 -20.56 -3.75 10.68
CA THR A 129 -20.15 -4.38 9.42
C THR A 129 -20.43 -3.46 8.24
N LEU A 130 -21.64 -2.90 8.17
CA LEU A 130 -22.03 -1.94 7.13
C LEU A 130 -21.17 -0.67 7.19
N LEU A 131 -20.90 -0.14 8.38
CA LEU A 131 -20.06 1.05 8.57
C LEU A 131 -18.63 0.79 8.08
N SER A 132 -18.05 -0.35 8.44
CA SER A 132 -16.73 -0.77 7.99
C SER A 132 -16.69 -0.91 6.47
N PHE A 133 -17.73 -1.50 5.88
CA PHE A 133 -17.85 -1.65 4.43
C PHE A 133 -17.92 -0.31 3.72
N LEU A 134 -18.77 0.61 4.19
CA LEU A 134 -18.88 1.96 3.64
C LEU A 134 -17.57 2.74 3.76
N HIS A 135 -16.83 2.54 4.85
CA HIS A 135 -15.53 3.16 5.05
C HIS A 135 -14.52 2.70 3.98
N GLU A 136 -14.40 1.39 3.76
CA GLU A 136 -13.50 0.85 2.72
C GLU A 136 -13.88 1.35 1.33
N CYS A 137 -15.18 1.35 0.98
CA CYS A 137 -15.66 1.87 -0.30
C CYS A 137 -15.32 3.35 -0.50
N ARG A 138 -15.46 4.19 0.53
CA ARG A 138 -15.10 5.61 0.47
C ARG A 138 -13.61 5.82 0.20
N ILE A 139 -12.76 5.00 0.80
CA ILE A 139 -11.31 5.06 0.55
C ILE A 139 -11.01 4.71 -0.91
N ILE A 140 -11.69 3.71 -1.49
CA ILE A 140 -11.51 3.38 -2.91
C ILE A 140 -11.89 4.56 -3.82
N TYR A 141 -12.97 5.28 -3.54
CA TYR A 141 -13.36 6.44 -4.35
C TYR A 141 -12.31 7.57 -4.40
N VAL A 142 -11.48 7.69 -3.37
CA VAL A 142 -10.41 8.71 -3.31
C VAL A 142 -9.09 8.17 -3.85
N THR A 143 -8.89 6.85 -3.84
CA THR A 143 -7.61 6.21 -4.19
C THR A 143 -7.58 5.56 -5.57
N VAL A 144 -8.72 5.44 -6.25
CA VAL A 144 -8.83 4.76 -7.55
C VAL A 144 -9.67 5.57 -8.54
N GLU A 145 -9.10 5.88 -9.71
CA GLU A 145 -9.76 6.66 -10.78
C GLU A 145 -10.60 5.80 -11.76
N ASP A 146 -10.72 4.49 -11.53
CA ASP A 146 -11.48 3.58 -12.39
C ASP A 146 -13.00 3.79 -12.24
N LYS A 147 -13.61 4.42 -13.26
CA LYS A 147 -15.06 4.73 -13.29
C LYS A 147 -15.94 3.48 -13.29
N ASP A 148 -15.52 2.40 -13.94
CA ASP A 148 -16.30 1.16 -13.99
C ASP A 148 -16.26 0.45 -12.62
N LEU A 149 -15.09 0.39 -11.97
CA LEU A 149 -14.97 -0.08 -10.59
C LEU A 149 -15.84 0.75 -9.63
N THR A 150 -15.72 2.08 -9.71
CA THR A 150 -16.49 3.03 -8.90
C THR A 150 -17.99 2.81 -9.06
N SER A 151 -18.48 2.64 -10.29
CA SER A 151 -19.89 2.36 -10.58
C SER A 151 -20.37 1.04 -9.97
N ARG A 152 -19.56 -0.01 -10.07
CA ARG A 152 -19.87 -1.32 -9.46
C ARG A 152 -19.91 -1.24 -7.94
N ILE A 153 -18.98 -0.52 -7.32
CA ILE A 153 -18.98 -0.25 -5.88
C ILE A 153 -20.24 0.52 -5.47
N THR A 154 -20.67 1.51 -6.25
CA THR A 154 -21.90 2.27 -5.95
C THR A 154 -23.14 1.38 -5.92
N ASN A 155 -23.28 0.46 -6.88
CA ASN A 155 -24.37 -0.52 -6.87
C ASN A 155 -24.27 -1.46 -5.67
N LEU A 156 -23.06 -1.97 -5.39
CA LEU A 156 -22.82 -2.81 -4.22
C LEU A 156 -23.19 -2.09 -2.91
N ILE A 157 -22.87 -0.80 -2.78
CA ILE A 157 -23.27 0.01 -1.62
C ILE A 157 -24.78 0.06 -1.48
N LYS A 158 -25.50 0.39 -2.55
CA LYS A 158 -26.95 0.52 -2.54
C LYS A 158 -27.61 -0.79 -2.10
N ASP A 159 -27.18 -1.91 -2.67
CA ASP A 159 -27.79 -3.22 -2.40
C ASP A 159 -27.41 -3.70 -1.00
N ALA A 160 -26.17 -3.49 -0.55
CA ALA A 160 -25.73 -3.82 0.81
C ALA A 160 -26.48 -2.99 1.87
N GLN A 161 -26.69 -1.69 1.65
CA GLN A 161 -27.48 -0.84 2.55
C GLN A 161 -28.94 -1.27 2.61
N THR A 162 -29.53 -1.62 1.46
CA THR A 162 -30.91 -2.11 1.40
C THR A 162 -31.07 -3.44 2.14
N TYR A 163 -30.09 -4.35 1.97
CA TYR A 163 -30.07 -5.65 2.61
C TYR A 163 -29.88 -5.53 4.13
N ALA A 164 -28.85 -4.82 4.58
CA ALA A 164 -28.56 -4.59 5.99
C ALA A 164 -29.69 -3.83 6.69
N GLY A 165 -30.23 -2.78 6.06
CA GLY A 165 -31.36 -2.01 6.59
C GLY A 165 -32.60 -2.87 6.80
N TYR A 166 -32.89 -3.78 5.88
CA TYR A 166 -34.01 -4.72 6.03
C TYR A 166 -33.79 -5.71 7.19
N MET A 167 -32.57 -6.26 7.32
CA MET A 167 -32.24 -7.13 8.45
C MET A 167 -32.39 -6.42 9.79
N CYS A 168 -31.89 -5.18 9.91
CA CYS A 168 -32.04 -4.37 11.12
C CYS A 168 -33.50 -4.04 11.43
N TYR A 169 -34.32 -3.75 10.41
CA TYR A 169 -35.76 -3.53 10.57
C TYR A 169 -36.46 -4.77 11.16
N ILE A 170 -36.23 -5.95 10.59
CA ILE A 170 -36.79 -7.21 11.08
C ILE A 170 -36.33 -7.49 12.51
N ALA A 171 -35.03 -7.39 12.78
CA ALA A 171 -34.46 -7.65 14.09
C ALA A 171 -35.02 -6.70 15.15
N SER A 172 -35.17 -5.41 14.81
CA SER A 172 -35.71 -4.38 15.73
C SER A 172 -37.17 -4.66 16.08
N ASN A 173 -38.00 -4.98 15.08
CA ASN A 173 -39.41 -5.28 15.32
C ASN A 173 -39.57 -6.55 16.17
N ALA A 174 -38.83 -7.61 15.84
CA ALA A 174 -38.85 -8.85 16.62
C ALA A 174 -38.36 -8.62 18.06
N ALA A 175 -37.27 -7.87 18.26
CA ALA A 175 -36.75 -7.57 19.59
C ALA A 175 -37.76 -6.79 20.44
N SER A 176 -38.45 -5.81 19.85
CA SER A 176 -39.50 -5.03 20.52
C SER A 176 -40.66 -5.92 20.98
N HIS A 177 -41.18 -6.78 20.09
CA HIS A 177 -42.26 -7.69 20.45
C HIS A 177 -41.85 -8.77 21.46
N LEU A 178 -40.62 -9.28 21.40
CA LEU A 178 -40.11 -10.21 22.41
C LEU A 178 -39.94 -9.54 23.79
N THR A 179 -39.51 -8.28 23.80
CA THR A 179 -39.41 -7.50 25.06
C THR A 179 -40.80 -7.25 25.65
N ASN A 180 -41.77 -6.83 24.83
CA ASN A 180 -43.16 -6.66 25.28
C ASN A 180 -43.75 -7.97 25.80
N TRP A 181 -43.46 -9.09 25.14
CA TRP A 181 -43.89 -10.42 25.59
C TRP A 181 -43.33 -10.74 26.98
N GLU A 182 -42.03 -10.51 27.21
CA GLU A 182 -41.37 -10.71 28.49
C GLU A 182 -41.97 -9.80 29.58
N ASP A 183 -42.17 -8.51 29.28
CA ASP A 183 -42.75 -7.53 30.20
C ASP A 183 -44.19 -7.89 30.60
N PHE A 184 -45.02 -8.31 29.64
CA PHE A 184 -46.39 -8.74 29.93
C PHE A 184 -46.44 -9.98 30.81
N LEU A 185 -45.53 -10.94 30.63
CA LEU A 185 -45.43 -12.11 31.49
C LEU A 185 -45.00 -11.74 32.92
N VAL A 186 -43.98 -10.90 33.06
CA VAL A 186 -43.51 -10.42 34.37
C VAL A 186 -44.60 -9.65 35.12
N LEU A 187 -45.41 -8.86 34.40
CA LEU A 187 -46.54 -8.14 34.99
C LEU A 187 -47.69 -9.10 35.34
N ALA A 188 -47.94 -10.11 34.52
CA ALA A 188 -48.98 -11.10 34.77
C ALA A 188 -48.71 -11.92 36.04
N GLU A 189 -47.46 -12.26 36.30
CA GLU A 189 -47.03 -12.96 37.53
C GLU A 189 -47.27 -12.15 38.81
N LYS A 190 -47.33 -10.82 38.71
CA LYS A 190 -47.45 -9.90 39.86
C LYS A 190 -48.88 -9.45 40.17
N ASN A 191 -49.86 -9.79 39.33
CA ASN A 191 -51.24 -9.30 39.46
C ASN A 191 -52.25 -10.44 39.60
N ASP A 192 -53.13 -10.33 40.59
CA ASP A 192 -54.31 -11.19 40.67
C ASP A 192 -55.27 -10.85 39.51
N ASN A 193 -55.68 -11.85 38.73
CA ASN A 193 -56.56 -11.73 37.55
C ASN A 193 -55.87 -11.16 36.27
N ALA A 194 -54.74 -11.77 35.88
CA ALA A 194 -53.88 -11.34 34.76
C ALA A 194 -54.33 -11.72 33.34
N THR A 195 -55.60 -12.10 33.11
CA THR A 195 -56.09 -12.59 31.81
C THR A 195 -55.80 -11.63 30.64
N GLN A 196 -55.93 -10.31 30.86
CA GLN A 196 -55.64 -9.32 29.83
C GLN A 196 -54.15 -9.27 29.48
N LEU A 197 -53.27 -9.33 30.48
CA LEU A 197 -51.81 -9.32 30.28
C LEU A 197 -51.34 -10.57 29.52
N LEU A 198 -51.90 -11.73 29.86
CA LEU A 198 -51.61 -12.98 29.15
C LEU A 198 -52.08 -12.93 27.69
N ASN A 199 -53.23 -12.31 27.41
CA ASN A 199 -53.70 -12.10 26.04
C ASN A 199 -52.76 -11.19 25.23
N GLU A 200 -52.24 -10.11 25.84
CA GLU A 200 -51.27 -9.23 25.19
C GLU A 200 -49.92 -9.94 24.95
N ALA A 201 -49.47 -10.80 25.87
CA ALA A 201 -48.30 -11.64 25.66
C ALA A 201 -48.50 -12.57 24.44
N ILE A 202 -49.64 -13.25 24.34
CA ILE A 202 -49.97 -14.12 23.20
C ILE A 202 -49.98 -13.33 21.88
N LYS A 203 -50.58 -12.13 21.87
CA LYS A 203 -50.56 -11.25 20.68
C LYS A 203 -49.13 -10.90 20.28
N SER A 204 -48.28 -10.51 21.23
CA SER A 204 -46.90 -10.15 20.95
C SER A 204 -46.10 -11.33 20.39
N GLN A 205 -46.30 -12.54 20.92
CA GLN A 205 -45.69 -13.75 20.37
C GLN A 205 -46.17 -14.04 18.93
N ASN A 206 -47.46 -13.88 18.64
CA ASN A 206 -48.00 -14.03 17.30
C ASN A 206 -47.42 -12.99 16.32
N SER A 207 -47.16 -11.77 16.76
CA SER A 207 -46.48 -10.75 15.94
C SER A 207 -45.05 -11.17 15.58
N VAL A 208 -44.30 -11.78 16.50
CA VAL A 208 -42.95 -12.32 16.19
C VAL A 208 -43.01 -13.40 15.11
N GLU A 209 -43.98 -14.31 15.21
CA GLU A 209 -44.21 -15.35 14.19
C GLU A 209 -44.53 -14.74 12.81
N GLN A 210 -45.33 -13.66 12.77
CA GLN A 210 -45.61 -12.93 11.53
C GLN A 210 -44.38 -12.25 10.95
N ILE A 211 -43.56 -11.60 11.79
CA ILE A 211 -42.31 -10.96 11.40
C ILE A 211 -41.32 -12.00 10.84
N ARG A 212 -41.25 -13.19 11.44
CA ARG A 212 -40.41 -14.28 10.92
C ARG A 212 -40.85 -14.70 9.53
N LYS A 213 -42.15 -14.89 9.30
CA LYS A 213 -42.69 -15.21 7.98
C LYS A 213 -42.44 -14.08 6.97
N GLU A 214 -42.59 -12.83 7.38
CA GLU A 214 -42.25 -11.67 6.54
C GLU A 214 -40.79 -11.73 6.11
N PHE A 215 -39.87 -12.00 7.05
CA PHE A 215 -38.45 -12.15 6.75
C PHE A 215 -38.18 -13.30 5.77
N GLU A 216 -38.69 -14.49 6.05
CA GLU A 216 -38.50 -15.67 5.19
C GLU A 216 -39.02 -15.43 3.76
N ASN A 217 -40.14 -14.72 3.62
CA ASN A 217 -40.76 -14.46 2.32
C ASN A 217 -40.06 -13.36 1.51
N ASN A 218 -39.43 -12.39 2.16
CA ASN A 218 -38.94 -11.17 1.49
C ASN A 218 -37.42 -11.01 1.49
N ILE A 219 -36.68 -11.83 2.24
CA ILE A 219 -35.21 -11.73 2.30
C ILE A 219 -34.53 -12.19 1.01
N SER A 220 -35.16 -13.11 0.25
CA SER A 220 -34.61 -13.67 -1.00
C SER A 220 -34.27 -12.59 -2.00
N ASP A 221 -35.20 -11.68 -2.27
CA ASP A 221 -35.07 -10.67 -3.33
C ASP A 221 -33.93 -9.70 -3.02
N LYS A 222 -33.77 -9.34 -1.74
CA LYS A 222 -32.70 -8.45 -1.29
C LYS A 222 -31.34 -9.16 -1.30
N LYS A 223 -31.31 -10.45 -0.96
CA LYS A 223 -30.12 -11.29 -1.03
C LYS A 223 -29.66 -11.47 -2.47
N GLU A 224 -30.60 -11.72 -3.39
CA GLU A 224 -30.30 -11.88 -4.82
C GLU A 224 -29.75 -10.59 -5.42
N ALA A 225 -30.34 -9.44 -5.11
CA ALA A 225 -29.82 -8.14 -5.54
C ALA A 225 -28.37 -7.90 -5.06
N LEU A 226 -28.09 -8.16 -3.77
CA LEU A 226 -26.73 -8.05 -3.23
C LEU A 226 -25.78 -9.02 -3.93
N TYR A 227 -26.19 -10.27 -4.13
CA TYR A 227 -25.41 -11.30 -4.80
C TYR A 227 -25.06 -10.90 -6.24
N GLU A 228 -26.01 -10.40 -7.03
CA GLU A 228 -25.71 -9.91 -8.38
C GLU A 228 -24.67 -8.79 -8.38
N SER A 229 -24.77 -7.84 -7.45
CA SER A 229 -23.79 -6.77 -7.29
C SER A 229 -22.43 -7.30 -6.85
N GLN A 230 -22.37 -8.31 -5.98
CA GLN A 230 -21.14 -9.01 -5.61
C GLN A 230 -20.48 -9.67 -6.83
N ILE A 231 -21.24 -10.38 -7.67
CA ILE A 231 -20.73 -11.02 -8.90
C ILE A 231 -20.21 -9.98 -9.90
N LYS A 232 -20.93 -8.86 -10.07
CA LYS A 232 -20.48 -7.75 -10.93
C LYS A 232 -19.20 -7.12 -10.38
N TYR A 233 -19.07 -6.96 -9.07
CA TYR A 233 -17.83 -6.46 -8.45
C TYR A 233 -16.68 -7.46 -8.58
N LEU A 234 -16.93 -8.74 -8.30
CA LEU A 234 -15.95 -9.83 -8.41
C LEU A 234 -15.42 -9.98 -9.84
N SER A 235 -16.27 -9.90 -10.86
CA SER A 235 -15.82 -9.96 -12.26
C SER A 235 -14.86 -8.81 -12.59
N LYS A 236 -15.05 -7.62 -12.02
CA LYS A 236 -14.10 -6.52 -12.15
C LYS A 236 -12.80 -6.78 -11.39
N LEU A 237 -12.86 -7.32 -10.19
CA LEU A 237 -11.66 -7.73 -9.45
C LEU A 237 -10.86 -8.79 -10.22
N ASN A 238 -11.53 -9.77 -10.82
CA ASN A 238 -10.88 -10.79 -11.66
C ASN A 238 -10.18 -10.18 -12.87
N LEU A 239 -10.73 -9.12 -13.48
CA LEU A 239 -10.04 -8.40 -14.56
C LEU A 239 -8.82 -7.64 -14.01
N LEU A 240 -8.96 -6.98 -12.87
CA LEU A 240 -7.87 -6.23 -12.24
C LEU A 240 -6.72 -7.13 -11.80
N PHE A 241 -7.00 -8.28 -11.18
CA PHE A 241 -6.00 -9.20 -10.66
C PHE A 241 -5.56 -10.27 -11.67
N GLY A 242 -6.40 -10.59 -12.65
CA GLY A 242 -6.13 -11.60 -13.68
C GLY A 242 -5.44 -11.04 -14.93
N SER A 243 -5.45 -9.73 -15.14
CA SER A 243 -4.45 -9.10 -16.01
C SER A 243 -3.17 -8.97 -15.20
N GLU A 244 -2.10 -9.62 -15.66
CA GLU A 244 -0.80 -9.63 -15.01
C GLU A 244 -0.44 -8.21 -14.54
N PHE A 245 -0.39 -7.99 -13.23
CA PHE A 245 0.28 -6.84 -12.62
C PHE A 245 1.78 -7.00 -12.92
N HIS A 246 2.17 -6.81 -14.17
CA HIS A 246 3.55 -6.55 -14.52
C HIS A 246 3.87 -5.18 -13.93
N LEU A 247 4.46 -5.19 -12.74
CA LEU A 247 5.45 -4.18 -12.42
C LEU A 247 6.44 -4.23 -13.58
N LYS A 248 6.29 -3.29 -14.51
CA LYS A 248 7.26 -3.07 -15.59
C LYS A 248 8.64 -3.07 -14.94
N GLU A 249 9.48 -4.04 -15.32
CA GLU A 249 10.86 -4.16 -14.83
C GLU A 249 11.63 -2.85 -15.00
#